data_AF-A0A7G5M4G9-F1
#
_entry.id   AF-A0A7G5M4G9-F1
#
_cell.length_a   1.000
_cell.length_b   1.000
_cell.length_c   1.000
_cell.angle_alpha   90.00
_cell.angle_beta   90.00
_cell.angle_gamma   90.00
#
_symmetry.space_group_name_H-M   'P 1'
#
loop_
_entity.id
_entity.type
_entity.pdbx_description
1 polymer ?
#
loop_
_entity_poly.entity_id
_entity_poly.type
_entity_poly.pdbx_seq_one_letter_code
_entity_poly.pdbx_strand_id
1 'polypeptide(L)'
;TAVGYFVGYWDYYQPGAYLPSSGPFFEKDSSINEHIEQMRLLATKALLSRRDSLVVATVSAIYGLGAPEDYLSVRLILSVGEHIDQRQLIRHLTDLQYTRNEFELTRGAFRVRGEVLDVFPAESDTEALRIELFDGDIEQLTLLDPLTGETLRKLQRYTVYPRTHYAPTRERTLSAVDTIEEELKDRLEQLYAQNKLVGAQRLAR
;
A
#
# COMPACT_ATOMS: atom_id res chain seq x y z
N THR A 1 1.96 -13.59 -21.65
CA THR A 1 2.75 -12.34 -21.52
C THR A 1 1.88 -11.24 -20.95
N ALA A 2 2.13 -10.86 -19.71
CA ALA A 2 1.57 -9.63 -19.14
C ALA A 2 2.53 -8.46 -19.44
N VAL A 3 2.00 -7.33 -19.93
CA VAL A 3 2.79 -6.11 -20.16
C VAL A 3 2.35 -5.08 -19.11
N GLY A 4 3.26 -4.68 -18.24
CA GLY A 4 3.03 -3.68 -17.19
C GLY A 4 3.80 -2.39 -17.43
N TYR A 5 3.35 -1.30 -16.78
CA TYR A 5 4.00 0.00 -16.82
C TYR A 5 4.46 0.40 -15.42
N PHE A 6 5.69 0.89 -15.31
CA PHE A 6 6.26 1.31 -14.03
C PHE A 6 6.95 2.67 -14.17
N VAL A 7 6.18 3.74 -13.96
CA VAL A 7 6.64 5.12 -14.12
C VAL A 7 6.42 5.92 -12.83
N GLY A 8 6.95 7.15 -12.76
CA GLY A 8 6.69 8.02 -11.61
C GLY A 8 5.20 8.33 -11.50
N TYR A 9 4.62 8.16 -10.32
CA TYR A 9 3.18 8.30 -10.08
C TYR A 9 2.79 9.72 -9.62
N TRP A 10 3.66 10.70 -9.84
CA TRP A 10 3.42 12.08 -9.44
C TRP A 10 2.98 12.90 -10.66
N ASP A 11 1.80 13.52 -10.60
CA ASP A 11 1.41 14.55 -11.58
C ASP A 11 2.19 15.84 -11.33
N TYR A 12 2.48 16.12 -10.05
CA TYR A 12 3.29 17.22 -9.60
C TYR A 12 4.16 16.77 -8.44
N TYR A 13 5.43 17.20 -8.42
CA TYR A 13 6.36 16.89 -7.34
C TYR A 13 7.34 18.04 -7.10
N GLN A 14 7.29 18.59 -5.90
CA GLN A 14 8.27 19.51 -5.33
C GLN A 14 8.97 18.83 -4.16
N PRO A 15 10.29 18.61 -4.22
CA PRO A 15 11.04 18.07 -3.10
C PRO A 15 11.14 19.10 -1.96
N GLY A 16 11.16 18.61 -0.73
CA GLY A 16 11.53 19.43 0.41
C GLY A 16 12.99 19.85 0.29
N ALA A 17 13.27 21.15 0.39
CA ALA A 17 14.63 21.67 0.20
C ALA A 17 14.91 22.87 1.11
N TYR A 18 16.12 22.90 1.67
CA TYR A 18 16.64 24.04 2.39
C TYR A 18 17.66 24.77 1.51
N LEU A 19 17.50 26.08 1.31
CA LEU A 19 18.44 26.89 0.53
C LEU A 19 19.41 27.63 1.47
N PRO A 20 20.69 27.23 1.57
CA PRO A 20 21.61 27.84 2.54
C PRO A 20 21.90 29.31 2.26
N SER A 21 21.80 29.73 1.00
CA SER A 21 22.13 31.10 0.56
C SER A 21 21.09 32.14 0.98
N SER A 22 19.80 31.78 0.97
CA SER A 22 18.70 32.70 1.31
C SER A 22 17.98 32.34 2.62
N GLY A 23 18.21 31.14 3.16
CA GLY A 23 17.65 30.66 4.42
C GLY A 23 16.22 30.09 4.46
N PRO A 24 15.36 30.13 3.41
CA PRO A 24 14.03 29.52 3.48
C PRO A 24 14.12 27.99 3.37
N PHE A 25 13.15 27.34 4.00
CA PHE A 25 12.82 25.94 3.75
C PHE A 25 11.58 25.89 2.85
N PHE A 26 11.69 25.16 1.76
CA PHE A 26 10.58 24.83 0.88
C PHE A 26 10.04 23.47 1.31
N GLU A 27 8.76 23.43 1.69
CA GLU A 27 8.11 22.20 2.05
C GLU A 27 7.95 21.29 0.82
N LYS A 28 7.89 19.98 1.10
CA LYS A 28 7.53 19.00 0.09
C LYS A 28 6.07 19.20 -0.27
N ASP A 29 5.78 19.30 -1.56
CA ASP A 29 4.41 19.32 -2.08
C ASP A 29 4.34 18.37 -3.27
N SER A 30 3.26 17.59 -3.36
CA SER A 30 3.17 16.54 -4.38
C SER A 30 1.74 16.08 -4.58
N SER A 31 1.38 15.78 -5.83
CA SER A 31 0.09 15.19 -6.19
C SER A 31 0.29 13.81 -6.82
N ILE A 32 -0.45 12.83 -6.32
CA ILE A 32 -0.41 11.45 -6.79
C ILE A 32 -1.42 11.26 -7.93
N ASN A 33 -0.99 10.55 -8.96
CA ASN A 33 -1.85 10.02 -10.00
C ASN A 33 -2.24 8.58 -9.66
N GLU A 34 -3.47 8.39 -9.18
CA GLU A 34 -4.00 7.10 -8.73
C GLU A 34 -3.97 6.03 -9.83
N HIS A 35 -4.14 6.41 -11.11
CA HIS A 35 -4.09 5.47 -12.22
C HIS A 35 -2.67 4.95 -12.45
N ILE A 36 -1.66 5.83 -12.35
CA ILE A 36 -0.25 5.40 -12.45
C ILE A 36 0.15 4.55 -11.24
N GLU A 37 -0.29 4.90 -10.04
CA GLU A 37 -0.05 4.10 -8.84
C GLU A 37 -0.59 2.68 -9.01
N GLN A 38 -1.83 2.54 -9.49
CA GLN A 38 -2.37 1.21 -9.78
C GLN A 38 -1.55 0.48 -10.85
N MET A 39 -1.18 1.12 -11.96
CA MET A 39 -0.36 0.45 -12.98
C MET A 39 0.95 -0.09 -12.40
N ARG A 40 1.57 0.64 -11.45
CA ARG A 40 2.77 0.18 -10.73
C ARG A 40 2.48 -1.04 -9.85
N LEU A 41 1.38 -1.02 -9.09
CA LEU A 41 0.97 -2.17 -8.26
C LEU A 41 0.69 -3.41 -9.13
N LEU A 42 0.02 -3.23 -10.26
CA LEU A 42 -0.26 -4.30 -11.22
C LEU A 42 1.04 -4.88 -11.80
N ALA A 43 1.99 -4.03 -12.17
CA ALA A 43 3.31 -4.45 -12.65
C ALA A 43 4.08 -5.27 -11.60
N THR A 44 4.09 -4.81 -10.35
CA THR A 44 4.72 -5.53 -9.23
C THR A 44 4.06 -6.89 -9.00
N LYS A 45 2.72 -6.95 -8.95
CA LYS A 45 1.98 -8.22 -8.84
C LYS A 45 2.34 -9.17 -9.98
N ALA A 46 2.38 -8.69 -11.22
CA ALA A 46 2.71 -9.52 -12.38
C ALA A 46 4.12 -10.14 -12.28
N LEU A 47 5.12 -9.33 -11.91
CA LEU A 47 6.50 -9.78 -11.72
C LEU A 47 6.64 -10.80 -10.59
N LEU A 48 5.92 -10.62 -9.48
CA LEU A 48 6.04 -11.51 -8.32
C LEU A 48 5.22 -12.80 -8.45
N SER A 49 4.13 -12.78 -9.22
CA SER A 49 3.22 -13.93 -9.36
C SER A 49 3.51 -14.83 -10.56
N ARG A 50 4.20 -14.32 -11.60
CA ARG A 50 4.38 -15.04 -12.88
C ARG A 50 5.74 -14.77 -13.51
N ARG A 51 6.28 -15.79 -14.20
CA ARG A 51 7.55 -15.69 -14.95
C ARG A 51 7.41 -15.02 -16.32
N ASP A 52 6.21 -14.99 -16.91
CA ASP A 52 5.96 -14.46 -18.26
C ASP A 52 5.51 -12.99 -18.26
N SER A 53 6.30 -12.12 -17.63
CA SER A 53 5.98 -10.70 -17.42
C SER A 53 7.02 -9.77 -18.05
N LEU A 54 6.57 -8.74 -18.76
CA LEU A 54 7.38 -7.65 -19.29
C LEU A 54 6.94 -6.35 -18.63
N VAL A 55 7.87 -5.54 -18.12
CA VAL A 55 7.56 -4.22 -17.55
C VAL A 55 8.33 -3.15 -18.31
N VAL A 56 7.61 -2.15 -18.82
CA VAL A 56 8.21 -0.94 -19.38
C VAL A 56 8.33 0.08 -18.25
N ALA A 57 9.56 0.53 -17.96
CA ALA A 57 9.82 1.37 -16.81
C ALA A 57 10.64 2.63 -17.15
N THR A 58 10.42 3.69 -16.37
CA THR A 58 11.31 4.86 -16.35
C THR A 58 12.39 4.69 -15.28
N VAL A 59 13.21 5.72 -15.07
CA VAL A 59 14.14 5.83 -13.93
C VAL A 59 13.46 5.62 -12.57
N SER A 60 12.12 5.67 -12.47
CA SER A 60 11.42 5.32 -11.25
C SER A 60 11.72 3.89 -10.75
N ALA A 61 12.18 2.98 -11.62
CA ALA A 61 12.55 1.62 -11.25
C ALA A 61 13.82 1.50 -10.39
N ILE A 62 14.65 2.55 -10.32
CA ILE A 62 15.84 2.57 -9.46
C ILE A 62 15.58 3.23 -8.10
N TYR A 63 14.38 3.77 -7.88
CA TYR A 63 13.98 4.31 -6.59
C TYR A 63 13.51 3.19 -5.65
N GLY A 64 13.71 3.41 -4.36
CA GLY A 64 13.35 2.43 -3.33
C GLY A 64 11.89 2.00 -3.40
N LEU A 65 11.65 0.75 -3.02
CA LEU A 65 10.34 0.16 -2.73
C LEU A 65 10.50 -0.64 -1.44
N GLY A 66 9.38 -1.05 -0.83
CA GLY A 66 9.43 -2.06 0.22
C GLY A 66 10.07 -3.37 -0.27
N ALA A 67 10.65 -4.13 0.65
CA ALA A 67 11.24 -5.42 0.33
C ALA A 67 10.17 -6.35 -0.31
N PRO A 68 10.48 -7.07 -1.41
CA PRO A 68 9.53 -7.97 -2.05
C PRO A 68 8.97 -9.02 -1.09
N GLU A 69 9.80 -9.51 -0.16
CA GLU A 69 9.42 -10.49 0.85
C GLU A 69 8.35 -9.95 1.79
N ASP A 70 8.48 -8.69 2.21
CA ASP A 70 7.49 -8.02 3.07
C ASP A 70 6.16 -7.90 2.34
N TYR A 71 6.20 -7.36 1.11
CA TYR A 71 5.01 -7.17 0.28
C TYR A 71 4.24 -8.48 0.07
N LEU A 72 4.97 -9.58 -0.15
CA LEU A 72 4.37 -10.91 -0.29
C LEU A 72 3.91 -11.49 1.04
N SER A 73 4.60 -11.24 2.15
CA SER A 73 4.31 -11.84 3.46
C SER A 73 2.95 -11.41 4.01
N VAL A 74 2.53 -10.17 3.72
CA VAL A 74 1.30 -9.61 4.27
C VAL A 74 0.06 -9.86 3.40
N ARG A 75 0.19 -10.45 2.21
CA ARG A 75 -0.93 -10.65 1.27
C ARG A 75 -2.07 -11.49 1.89
N LEU A 76 -3.31 -11.15 1.54
CA LEU A 76 -4.49 -11.91 1.98
C LEU A 76 -4.83 -12.96 0.92
N ILE A 77 -4.58 -14.22 1.23
CA ILE A 77 -4.93 -15.36 0.40
C ILE A 77 -6.30 -15.86 0.86
N LEU A 78 -7.23 -16.04 -0.08
CA LEU A 78 -8.60 -16.48 0.19
C LEU A 78 -8.90 -17.72 -0.62
N SER A 79 -9.45 -18.75 0.01
CA SER A 79 -9.91 -19.96 -0.66
C SER A 79 -11.31 -20.33 -0.20
N VAL A 80 -12.17 -20.77 -1.11
CA VAL A 80 -13.51 -21.25 -0.75
C VAL A 80 -13.39 -22.47 0.18
N GLY A 81 -14.15 -22.49 1.26
CA GLY A 81 -14.12 -23.49 2.34
C GLY A 81 -13.07 -23.23 3.42
N GLU A 82 -12.31 -22.14 3.35
CA GLU A 82 -11.38 -21.73 4.40
C GLU A 82 -12.14 -21.03 5.54
N HIS A 83 -11.77 -21.36 6.78
CA HIS A 83 -12.32 -20.73 7.98
C HIS A 83 -11.62 -19.40 8.24
N ILE A 84 -12.36 -18.30 8.18
CA ILE A 84 -11.92 -16.96 8.55
C ILE A 84 -13.11 -16.12 8.99
N ASP A 85 -13.08 -15.64 10.23
CA ASP A 85 -14.13 -14.77 10.72
C ASP A 85 -14.05 -13.38 10.07
N GLN A 86 -15.19 -12.70 9.99
CA GLN A 86 -15.29 -11.37 9.41
C GLN A 86 -14.32 -10.35 10.06
N ARG A 87 -14.12 -10.42 11.38
CA ARG A 87 -13.27 -9.45 12.10
C ARG A 87 -11.80 -9.67 11.76
N GLN A 88 -11.38 -10.91 11.52
CA GLN A 88 -10.05 -11.23 11.00
C GLN A 88 -9.87 -10.67 9.60
N LEU A 89 -10.86 -10.85 8.71
CA LEU A 89 -10.78 -10.34 7.34
C LEU A 89 -10.68 -8.81 7.30
N ILE A 90 -11.48 -8.10 8.11
CA ILE A 90 -11.42 -6.64 8.26
C ILE A 90 -10.05 -6.19 8.77
N ARG A 91 -9.50 -6.87 9.79
CA ARG A 91 -8.18 -6.54 10.34
C ARG A 91 -7.09 -6.72 9.30
N HIS A 92 -7.09 -7.84 8.58
CA HIS A 92 -6.10 -8.11 7.54
C HIS A 92 -6.20 -7.09 6.39
N LEU A 93 -7.40 -6.73 5.94
CA LEU A 93 -7.57 -5.66 4.94
C LEU A 93 -7.04 -4.31 5.42
N THR A 94 -7.19 -4.01 6.72
CA THR A 94 -6.62 -2.81 7.34
C THR A 94 -5.08 -2.87 7.37
N ASP A 95 -4.50 -4.02 7.68
CA ASP A 95 -3.05 -4.24 7.62
C ASP A 95 -2.50 -4.10 6.19
N LEU A 96 -3.30 -4.44 5.19
CA LEU A 96 -3.04 -4.18 3.77
C LEU A 96 -3.24 -2.72 3.36
N GLN A 97 -3.56 -1.83 4.31
CA GLN A 97 -3.84 -0.39 4.14
C GLN A 97 -5.09 -0.07 3.31
N TYR A 98 -6.06 -0.98 3.26
CA TYR A 98 -7.35 -0.69 2.65
C TYR A 98 -8.21 0.14 3.59
N THR A 99 -8.99 1.06 3.02
CA THR A 99 -9.90 1.90 3.79
C THR A 99 -11.31 1.32 3.77
N ARG A 100 -11.99 1.34 4.92
CA ARG A 100 -13.41 0.97 4.98
C ARG A 100 -14.26 2.14 4.48
N ASN A 101 -15.13 1.91 3.50
CA ASN A 101 -16.10 2.89 3.01
C ASN A 101 -17.44 2.19 2.75
N GLU A 102 -18.48 2.51 3.51
CA GLU A 102 -19.78 1.81 3.42
C GLU A 102 -20.60 2.23 2.19
N PHE A 103 -20.36 3.44 1.69
CA PHE A 103 -21.16 4.06 0.64
C PHE A 103 -20.59 3.79 -0.75
N GLU A 104 -19.30 4.08 -0.92
CA GLU A 104 -18.63 4.02 -2.22
C GLU A 104 -17.52 2.96 -2.19
N LEU A 105 -17.53 2.08 -3.20
CA LEU A 105 -16.51 1.07 -3.38
C LEU A 105 -15.46 1.60 -4.37
N THR A 106 -14.52 2.39 -3.85
CA THR A 106 -13.38 2.89 -4.62
C THR A 106 -12.19 1.95 -4.53
N ARG A 107 -11.23 2.10 -5.45
CA ARG A 107 -10.01 1.29 -5.50
C ARG A 107 -9.21 1.44 -4.21
N GLY A 108 -8.73 0.31 -3.65
CA GLY A 108 -8.05 0.31 -2.36
C GLY A 108 -8.99 0.47 -1.16
N ALA A 109 -10.30 0.33 -1.35
CA ALA A 109 -11.29 0.36 -0.29
C ALA A 109 -12.06 -0.97 -0.20
N PHE A 110 -12.76 -1.16 0.92
CA PHE A 110 -13.70 -2.25 1.12
C PHE A 110 -14.95 -1.80 1.87
N ARG A 111 -16.04 -2.54 1.72
CA ARG A 111 -17.29 -2.34 2.44
C ARG A 111 -17.81 -3.66 2.99
N VAL A 112 -18.60 -3.56 4.06
CA VAL A 112 -19.14 -4.72 4.78
C VAL A 112 -20.66 -4.60 4.84
N ARG A 113 -21.37 -5.66 4.47
CA ARG A 113 -22.84 -5.74 4.50
C ARG A 113 -23.28 -7.11 5.00
N GLY A 114 -23.58 -7.22 6.29
CA GLY A 114 -23.85 -8.51 6.92
C GLY A 114 -22.62 -9.41 6.79
N GLU A 115 -22.79 -10.63 6.27
CA GLU A 115 -21.70 -11.59 6.02
C GLU A 115 -21.00 -11.42 4.66
N VAL A 116 -21.28 -10.32 3.95
CA VAL A 116 -20.71 -10.03 2.63
C VAL A 116 -19.69 -8.89 2.74
N LEU A 117 -18.49 -9.12 2.24
CA LEU A 117 -17.44 -8.12 2.12
C LEU A 117 -17.13 -7.89 0.64
N ASP A 118 -17.31 -6.67 0.16
CA ASP A 118 -16.83 -6.27 -1.16
C ASP A 118 -15.53 -5.49 -0.98
N VAL A 119 -14.47 -5.93 -1.66
CA VAL A 119 -13.13 -5.33 -1.65
C VAL A 119 -12.82 -4.93 -3.08
N PHE A 120 -12.33 -3.70 -3.31
CA PHE A 120 -11.80 -3.32 -4.61
C PHE A 120 -10.27 -3.32 -4.54
N PRO A 121 -9.60 -4.37 -5.04
CA PRO A 121 -8.15 -4.52 -4.96
C PRO A 121 -7.43 -3.32 -5.60
N ALA A 122 -6.40 -2.83 -4.92
CA ALA A 122 -5.68 -1.62 -5.33
C ALA A 122 -4.99 -1.75 -6.70
N GLU A 123 -4.61 -2.97 -7.06
CA GLU A 123 -3.98 -3.29 -8.33
C GLU A 123 -4.99 -3.67 -9.44
N SER A 124 -6.26 -3.89 -9.08
CA SER A 124 -7.30 -4.20 -10.05
C SER A 124 -7.72 -2.95 -10.80
N ASP A 125 -8.03 -3.10 -12.09
CA ASP A 125 -8.48 -1.96 -12.90
C ASP A 125 -10.01 -1.86 -12.97
N THR A 126 -10.69 -2.99 -13.14
CA THR A 126 -12.12 -3.02 -13.47
C THR A 126 -12.95 -3.91 -12.55
N GLU A 127 -12.32 -4.74 -11.71
CA GLU A 127 -13.02 -5.80 -10.99
C GLU A 127 -12.82 -5.68 -9.49
N ALA A 128 -13.91 -5.72 -8.73
CA ALA A 128 -13.89 -5.89 -7.28
C ALA A 128 -14.15 -7.36 -6.92
N LEU A 129 -13.73 -7.75 -5.72
CA LEU A 129 -13.93 -9.06 -5.13
C LEU A 129 -15.03 -8.98 -4.07
N ARG A 130 -16.04 -9.83 -4.21
CA ARG A 130 -16.99 -10.17 -3.17
C ARG A 130 -16.59 -11.45 -2.46
N ILE A 131 -16.63 -11.41 -1.14
CA ILE A 131 -16.35 -12.49 -0.22
C ILE A 131 -17.62 -12.71 0.58
N GLU A 132 -18.25 -13.86 0.40
CA GLU A 132 -19.46 -14.25 1.14
C GLU A 132 -19.06 -15.25 2.21
N LEU A 133 -19.35 -14.92 3.46
CA LEU A 133 -19.09 -15.76 4.62
C LEU A 133 -20.38 -16.47 5.05
N PHE A 134 -20.24 -17.68 5.58
CA PHE A 134 -21.30 -18.40 6.25
C PHE A 134 -20.72 -19.14 7.46
N ASP A 135 -21.21 -18.83 8.66
CA ASP A 135 -20.75 -19.43 9.93
C ASP A 135 -19.22 -19.40 10.12
N GLY A 136 -18.57 -18.34 9.65
CA GLY A 136 -17.12 -18.16 9.73
C GLY A 136 -16.30 -18.83 8.63
N ASP A 137 -16.95 -19.45 7.63
CA ASP A 137 -16.28 -20.04 6.46
C ASP A 137 -16.52 -19.20 5.21
N ILE A 138 -15.53 -19.16 4.30
CA ILE A 138 -15.70 -18.57 2.97
C ILE A 138 -16.59 -19.50 2.13
N GLU A 139 -17.84 -19.12 1.93
CA GLU A 139 -18.79 -19.85 1.09
C GLU A 139 -18.56 -19.57 -0.40
N GLN A 140 -18.26 -18.31 -0.74
CA GLN A 140 -18.12 -17.90 -2.13
C GLN A 140 -17.16 -16.73 -2.33
N LEU A 141 -16.38 -16.82 -3.40
CA LEU A 141 -15.58 -15.72 -3.94
C LEU A 141 -16.09 -15.37 -5.34
N THR A 142 -16.48 -14.11 -5.53
CA THR A 142 -17.07 -13.64 -6.78
C THR A 142 -16.40 -12.34 -7.22
N LEU A 143 -15.99 -12.26 -8.48
CA LEU A 143 -15.60 -10.99 -9.08
C LEU A 143 -16.83 -10.27 -9.63
N LEU A 144 -16.88 -8.97 -9.40
CA LEU A 144 -18.00 -8.11 -9.79
C LEU A 144 -17.52 -6.77 -10.36
N ASP A 145 -18.40 -6.12 -11.11
CA ASP A 145 -18.22 -4.72 -11.51
C ASP A 145 -18.46 -3.81 -10.28
N PRO A 146 -17.48 -2.99 -9.86
CA PRO A 146 -17.57 -2.18 -8.64
C PRO A 146 -18.64 -1.07 -8.73
N LEU A 147 -19.02 -0.64 -9.93
CA LEU A 147 -20.00 0.41 -10.17
C LEU A 147 -21.43 -0.14 -10.22
N THR A 148 -21.65 -1.22 -10.98
CA THR A 148 -22.99 -1.79 -11.19
C THR A 148 -23.34 -2.88 -10.17
N GLY A 149 -22.34 -3.53 -9.57
CA GLY A 149 -22.51 -4.71 -8.74
C GLY A 149 -22.79 -5.99 -9.52
N GLU A 150 -22.71 -5.96 -10.85
CA GLU A 150 -22.94 -7.13 -11.70
C GLU A 150 -21.89 -8.21 -11.42
N THR A 151 -22.35 -9.44 -11.26
CA THR A 151 -21.47 -10.61 -11.07
C THR A 151 -20.81 -10.98 -12.39
N LEU A 152 -19.48 -10.98 -12.41
CA LEU A 152 -18.68 -11.33 -13.57
C LEU A 152 -18.33 -12.83 -13.59
N ARG A 153 -17.70 -13.33 -12.51
CA ARG A 153 -17.32 -14.75 -12.40
C ARG A 153 -17.07 -15.20 -10.97
N LYS A 154 -17.32 -16.49 -10.70
CA LYS A 154 -16.99 -17.13 -9.43
C LYS A 154 -15.57 -17.72 -9.45
N LEU A 155 -14.91 -17.73 -8.31
CA LEU A 155 -13.54 -18.20 -8.14
C LEU A 155 -13.44 -19.20 -6.98
N GLN A 156 -12.48 -20.12 -7.08
CA GLN A 156 -12.12 -21.02 -5.97
C GLN A 156 -11.08 -20.39 -5.03
N ARG A 157 -10.24 -19.48 -5.56
CA ARG A 157 -9.17 -18.83 -4.81
C ARG A 157 -8.94 -17.42 -5.35
N TYR A 158 -8.63 -16.49 -4.46
CA TYR A 158 -8.18 -15.14 -4.81
C TYR A 158 -7.03 -14.71 -3.88
N THR A 159 -6.25 -13.72 -4.30
CA THR A 159 -5.22 -13.12 -3.45
C THR A 159 -5.29 -11.62 -3.57
N VAL A 160 -5.56 -10.95 -2.45
CA VAL A 160 -5.57 -9.49 -2.32
C VAL A 160 -4.17 -9.04 -1.89
N TYR A 161 -3.60 -8.09 -2.65
CA TYR A 161 -2.28 -7.54 -2.39
C TYR A 161 -2.37 -6.20 -1.64
N PRO A 162 -1.30 -5.76 -0.96
CA PRO A 162 -1.27 -4.47 -0.27
C PRO A 162 -1.59 -3.29 -1.20
N ARG A 163 -2.26 -2.28 -0.65
CA ARG A 163 -2.60 -1.04 -1.36
C ARG A 163 -1.37 -0.23 -1.77
N THR A 164 -0.24 -0.43 -1.10
CA THR A 164 1.00 0.33 -1.34
C THR A 164 2.22 -0.58 -1.40
N HIS A 165 3.26 -0.14 -2.12
CA HIS A 165 4.58 -0.78 -2.10
C HIS A 165 5.30 -0.63 -0.75
N TYR A 166 4.82 0.24 0.14
CA TYR A 166 5.40 0.50 1.45
C TYR A 166 4.46 0.00 2.55
N ALA A 167 4.42 -1.32 2.72
CA ALA A 167 3.64 -1.98 3.75
C ALA A 167 4.58 -2.63 4.79
N PRO A 168 5.26 -1.85 5.65
CA PRO A 168 6.09 -2.42 6.70
C PRO A 168 5.22 -3.16 7.73
N THR A 169 5.76 -4.23 8.31
CA THR A 169 5.08 -4.92 9.42
C THR A 169 5.10 -4.05 10.67
N ARG A 170 4.11 -4.23 11.56
CA ARG A 170 4.05 -3.52 12.84
C ARG A 170 5.33 -3.67 13.66
N GLU A 171 5.92 -4.87 13.67
CA GLU A 171 7.18 -5.15 14.34
C GLU A 171 8.34 -4.31 13.80
N ARG A 172 8.48 -4.23 12.46
CA ARG A 172 9.52 -3.39 11.82
C ARG A 172 9.30 -1.91 12.12
N THR A 173 8.06 -1.45 12.11
CA THR A 173 7.74 -0.06 12.44
C THR A 173 8.15 0.27 13.88
N LEU A 174 7.85 -0.59 14.84
CA LEU A 174 8.24 -0.37 16.25
C LEU A 174 9.76 -0.39 16.43
N SER A 175 10.44 -1.39 15.86
CA SER A 175 11.90 -1.46 15.92
C SER A 175 12.56 -0.25 15.24
N ALA A 176 11.99 0.27 14.15
CA ALA A 176 12.51 1.45 13.49
C ALA A 176 12.38 2.70 14.37
N VAL A 177 11.27 2.86 15.11
CA VAL A 177 11.09 3.98 16.04
C VAL A 177 12.19 3.98 17.09
N ASP A 178 12.48 2.83 17.71
CA ASP A 178 13.54 2.71 18.72
C ASP A 178 14.90 3.16 18.16
N THR A 179 15.26 2.70 16.96
CA THR A 179 16.53 3.08 16.31
C THR A 179 16.59 4.57 15.92
N ILE A 180 15.46 5.15 15.50
CA ILE A 180 15.36 6.58 15.15
C ILE A 180 15.53 7.44 16.41
N GLU A 181 14.97 7.03 17.54
CA GLU A 181 15.14 7.74 18.81
C GLU A 181 16.60 7.71 19.29
N GLU A 182 17.27 6.58 19.15
CA GLU A 182 18.71 6.45 19.44
C GLU A 182 19.56 7.35 18.53
N GLU A 183 19.35 7.30 17.20
CA GLU A 183 20.09 8.14 16.25
C GLU A 183 19.83 9.64 16.49
N LEU A 184 18.58 10.00 16.81
CA LEU A 184 18.19 11.38 17.13
C LEU A 184 19.00 11.91 18.32
N LYS A 185 19.12 11.11 19.39
CA LYS A 185 19.90 11.49 20.57
C LYS A 185 21.36 11.75 20.23
N ASP A 186 22.00 10.81 19.54
CA ASP A 186 23.40 10.92 19.13
C ASP A 186 23.62 12.14 18.23
N ARG A 187 22.68 12.40 17.32
CA ARG A 187 22.76 13.54 16.41
C ARG A 187 22.59 14.87 17.13
N LEU A 188 21.73 14.95 18.14
CA LEU A 188 21.56 16.14 18.97
C LEU A 188 22.83 16.42 19.79
N GLU A 189 23.45 15.41 20.39
CA GLU A 189 24.72 15.56 21.12
C GLU A 189 25.83 16.13 20.22
N GLN A 190 25.95 15.62 18.97
CA GLN A 190 26.89 16.16 17.99
C GLN A 190 26.62 17.63 17.65
N LEU A 191 25.35 18.02 17.49
CA LEU A 191 24.97 19.40 17.16
C LEU A 191 25.24 20.35 18.34
N TYR A 192 24.97 19.91 19.58
CA TYR A 192 25.29 20.67 20.79
C TYR A 192 26.80 20.85 20.97
N ALA A 193 27.59 19.79 20.77
CA ALA A 193 29.05 19.86 20.83
C ALA A 193 29.65 20.81 19.78
N GLN A 194 29.01 20.94 18.62
CA GLN A 194 29.38 21.89 17.55
C GLN A 194 28.77 23.29 17.73
N ASN A 195 28.07 23.56 18.83
CA ASN A 195 27.35 24.80 19.11
C ASN A 195 26.32 25.19 18.03
N LYS A 196 25.74 24.20 17.32
CA LYS A 196 24.74 24.37 16.26
C LYS A 196 23.31 24.34 16.84
N LEU A 197 23.03 25.24 17.76
CA LEU A 197 21.81 25.23 18.59
C LEU A 197 20.50 25.32 17.76
N VAL A 198 20.49 26.12 16.69
CA VAL A 198 19.32 26.26 15.81
C VAL A 198 19.02 24.96 15.05
N GLY A 199 20.07 24.23 14.63
CA GLY A 199 19.92 22.94 13.97
C GLY A 199 19.38 21.87 14.93
N ALA A 200 19.90 21.85 16.16
CA ALA A 200 19.43 20.94 17.21
C ALA A 200 17.96 21.20 17.56
N GLN A 201 17.57 22.47 17.73
CA GLN A 201 16.18 22.85 18.02
C GLN A 201 15.22 22.45 16.89
N ARG A 202 15.64 22.55 15.62
CA ARG A 202 14.82 22.12 14.48
C ARG A 202 14.65 20.60 14.42
N LEU A 203 15.70 19.84 14.75
CA LEU A 203 15.69 18.38 14.69
C LEU A 203 14.92 17.75 15.86
N ALA A 204 14.90 18.40 17.03
CA ALA A 204 14.20 17.91 18.22
C ALA A 204 12.67 18.14 18.21
N ARG A 205 12.14 18.76 17.16
CA ARG A 205 10.70 19.06 16.99
C ARG A 205 10.05 18.02 16.10
#